data_AF-A0A921HDC9-F1
#
_entry.id   AF-A0A921HDC9-F1
#
_cell.length_a   1.000
_cell.length_b   1.000
_cell.length_c   1.000
_cell.angle_alpha   90.00
_cell.angle_beta   90.00
_cell.angle_gamma   90.00
#
_symmetry.space_group_name_H-M   'P 1'
#
loop_
_entity.id
_entity.type
_entity.pdbx_description
1 polymer ?
#
loop_
_entity_poly.entity_id
_entity_poly.type
_entity_poly.pdbx_seq_one_letter_code
_entity_poly.pdbx_strand_id
1 'polypeptide(L)'
;MSSWAEIHRILGESEFAAERQFEKLSHMQKVALANVARVQFKAHLRDYSVLEREKIGNAVRLMKMVSKTFQQPVRTKDFRDVDWSVSYEN
;
A
#
# COMPACT_ATOMS: atom_id res chain seq x y z
N MET A 1 12.53 3.35 35.26
CA MET A 1 11.60 4.16 34.45
C MET A 1 10.82 3.20 33.56
N SER A 2 9.49 3.27 33.57
CA SER A 2 8.59 2.21 33.10
C SER A 2 8.76 1.91 31.60
N SER A 3 9.12 0.66 31.27
CA SER A 3 9.26 0.16 29.89
C SER A 3 8.01 0.40 29.03
N TRP A 4 6.83 0.48 29.67
CA TRP A 4 5.57 0.78 29.01
C TRP A 4 5.53 2.17 28.40
N ALA A 5 6.05 3.19 29.09
CA ALA A 5 6.08 4.56 28.56
C ALA A 5 6.94 4.65 27.28
N GLU A 6 8.02 3.89 27.24
CA GLU A 6 8.90 3.82 26.07
C GLU A 6 8.27 3.04 24.91
N ILE A 7 7.61 1.91 25.20
CA ILE A 7 6.84 1.14 24.20
C ILE A 7 5.73 2.00 23.59
N HIS A 8 4.96 2.71 24.42
CA HIS A 8 3.90 3.60 23.95
C HIS A 8 4.45 4.75 23.10
N ARG A 9 5.59 5.32 23.47
CA ARG A 9 6.26 6.35 22.67
C ARG A 9 6.67 5.82 21.30
N ILE A 10 7.32 4.66 21.25
CA ILE A 10 7.75 4.01 20.00
C ILE A 10 6.55 3.67 19.11
N LEU A 11 5.46 3.17 19.69
CA LEU A 11 4.23 2.87 18.95
C LEU A 11 3.60 4.14 18.36
N GLY A 12 3.49 5.22 19.15
CA GLY A 12 2.97 6.50 18.66
C GLY A 12 3.84 7.12 17.56
N GLU A 13 5.17 7.03 17.69
CA GLU A 13 6.11 7.47 16.66
C GLU A 13 5.99 6.64 15.36
N SER A 14 5.77 5.33 15.50
CA SER A 14 5.57 4.40 14.39
C SER A 14 4.28 4.69 13.62
N GLU A 15 3.17 4.92 14.32
CA GLU A 15 1.89 5.28 13.71
C GLU A 15 1.98 6.61 12.95
N PHE A 16 2.60 7.62 13.56
CA PHE A 16 2.79 8.92 12.92
C PHE A 16 3.74 8.84 11.71
N ALA A 17 4.74 7.97 11.77
CA ALA A 17 5.61 7.69 10.62
C ALA A 17 4.83 7.01 9.48
N ALA A 18 3.96 6.03 9.80
CA ALA A 18 3.13 5.35 8.81
C ALA A 18 2.16 6.31 8.11
N GLU A 19 1.50 7.20 8.86
CA GLU A 19 0.62 8.23 8.30
C GLU A 19 1.38 9.15 7.35
N ARG A 20 2.56 9.67 7.76
CA ARG A 20 3.38 10.53 6.89
C ARG A 20 3.85 9.84 5.61
N GLN A 21 4.14 8.54 5.66
CA GLN A 21 4.50 7.80 4.45
C GLN A 21 3.30 7.59 3.54
N PHE A 22 2.12 7.31 4.11
CA PHE A 22 0.89 7.19 3.36
C PHE A 22 0.52 8.50 2.66
N GLU A 23 0.72 9.65 3.31
CA GLU A 23 0.43 10.96 2.72
C GLU A 23 1.37 11.37 1.57
N LYS A 24 2.56 10.76 1.46
CA LYS A 24 3.45 10.95 0.31
C LYS A 24 2.98 10.23 -0.95
N LEU A 25 2.05 9.30 -0.83
CA LEU A 25 1.52 8.55 -1.95
C LEU A 25 0.57 9.42 -2.78
N SER A 26 0.66 9.30 -4.10
CA SER A 26 -0.32 9.89 -5.01
C SER A 26 -1.71 9.28 -4.80
N HIS A 27 -2.74 10.00 -5.21
CA HIS A 27 -4.13 9.53 -5.11
C HIS A 27 -4.32 8.15 -5.78
N MET A 28 -3.78 7.96 -6.99
CA MET A 28 -3.84 6.68 -7.70
C MET A 28 -3.17 5.55 -6.92
N GLN A 29 -2.02 5.80 -6.30
CA GLN A 29 -1.33 4.79 -5.48
C GLN A 29 -2.15 4.43 -4.23
N LYS A 30 -2.77 5.41 -3.57
CA LYS A 30 -3.63 5.17 -2.41
C LYS A 30 -4.87 4.33 -2.80
N VAL A 31 -5.48 4.61 -3.95
CA VAL A 31 -6.61 3.82 -4.48
C VAL A 31 -6.17 2.38 -4.82
N ALA A 32 -5.03 2.22 -5.51
CA ALA A 32 -4.50 0.91 -5.83
C ALA A 32 -4.21 0.08 -4.57
N LEU A 33 -3.65 0.70 -3.53
CA LEU A 33 -3.42 0.05 -2.24
C LEU A 33 -4.71 -0.42 -1.56
N ALA A 34 -5.75 0.41 -1.55
CA ALA A 34 -7.06 0.05 -1.01
C ALA A 34 -7.66 -1.15 -1.75
N ASN A 35 -7.56 -1.16 -3.08
CA ASN A 35 -8.04 -2.26 -3.93
C ASN A 35 -7.28 -3.57 -3.65
N VAL A 36 -5.95 -3.53 -3.59
CA VAL A 36 -5.12 -4.72 -3.28
C VAL A 36 -5.42 -5.23 -1.87
N ALA A 37 -5.59 -4.33 -0.90
CA ALA A 37 -5.95 -4.67 0.48
C ALA A 37 -7.43 -5.10 0.64
N ARG A 38 -8.24 -5.01 -0.43
CA ARG A 38 -9.69 -5.29 -0.44
C ARG A 38 -10.45 -4.52 0.63
N VAL A 39 -10.18 -3.21 0.73
CA VAL A 39 -10.84 -2.28 1.65
C VAL A 39 -11.42 -1.10 0.86
N GLN A 40 -12.43 -0.44 1.42
CA GLN A 40 -12.97 0.77 0.82
C GLN A 40 -11.93 1.89 0.88
N PHE A 41 -11.78 2.63 -0.22
CA PHE A 41 -10.85 3.75 -0.27
C PHE A 41 -11.24 4.86 0.71
N LYS A 42 -10.24 5.31 1.47
CA LYS A 42 -10.28 6.50 2.33
C LYS A 42 -9.01 7.34 2.08
N ALA A 43 -9.15 8.65 2.18
CA ALA A 43 -8.11 9.60 1.79
C ALA A 43 -6.89 9.60 2.72
N HIS A 44 -7.11 9.36 4.02
CA HIS A 44 -6.08 9.34 5.04
C HIS A 44 -5.95 7.98 5.72
N LEU A 45 -4.74 7.64 6.13
CA LEU A 45 -4.47 6.37 6.83
C LEU A 45 -5.26 6.28 8.15
N ARG A 46 -5.44 7.42 8.83
CA ARG A 46 -6.17 7.50 10.10
C ARG A 46 -7.66 7.16 10.00
N ASP A 47 -8.26 7.35 8.83
CA ASP A 47 -9.69 7.10 8.62
C ASP A 47 -9.99 5.59 8.52
N TYR A 48 -8.96 4.77 8.31
CA TYR A 48 -9.05 3.32 8.37
C TYR A 48 -9.07 2.82 9.81
N SER A 49 -9.87 1.79 10.05
CA SER A 49 -9.84 1.00 11.28
C SER A 49 -8.51 0.28 11.43
N VAL A 50 -8.18 -0.15 12.66
CA VAL A 50 -6.93 -0.88 12.95
C VAL A 50 -6.76 -2.10 12.05
N LEU A 51 -7.85 -2.87 11.85
CA LEU A 51 -7.85 -4.05 10.99
C LEU A 51 -7.60 -3.70 9.51
N GLU A 52 -8.19 -2.62 9.01
CA GLU A 52 -7.97 -2.16 7.64
C GLU A 52 -6.52 -1.67 7.43
N ARG A 53 -5.93 -0.97 8.42
CA ARG A 53 -4.52 -0.54 8.37
C ARG A 53 -3.58 -1.75 8.33
N GLU A 54 -3.90 -2.82 9.04
CA GLU A 54 -3.14 -4.07 8.98
C GLU A 54 -3.20 -4.72 7.59
N LYS A 55 -4.39 -4.79 6.98
CA LYS A 55 -4.55 -5.30 5.60
C LYS A 55 -3.75 -4.48 4.59
N ILE A 56 -3.78 -3.15 4.71
CA ILE A 56 -2.97 -2.25 3.89
C ILE A 56 -1.47 -2.52 4.11
N GLY A 57 -1.04 -2.67 5.37
CA GLY A 57 0.36 -3.01 5.70
C GLY A 57 0.81 -4.33 5.07
N ASN A 58 -0.04 -5.36 5.10
CA ASN A 58 0.23 -6.65 4.47
C ASN A 58 0.30 -6.54 2.94
N ALA A 59 -0.62 -5.78 2.32
CA ALA A 59 -0.59 -5.50 0.89
C ALA A 59 0.72 -4.81 0.46
N VAL A 60 1.18 -3.80 1.21
CA VAL A 60 2.47 -3.13 0.96
C VAL A 60 3.64 -4.11 1.05
N ARG A 61 3.66 -5.00 2.05
CA ARG A 61 4.71 -6.01 2.20
C ARG A 61 4.74 -6.97 1.02
N LEU A 62 3.58 -7.44 0.57
CA LEU A 62 3.46 -8.30 -0.60
C LEU A 62 3.95 -7.58 -1.86
N MET A 63 3.54 -6.34 -2.10
CA MET A 63 4.01 -5.54 -3.23
C MET A 63 5.52 -5.33 -3.19
N LYS A 64 6.10 -5.06 -2.02
CA LYS A 64 7.57 -4.94 -1.87
C LYS A 64 8.28 -6.25 -2.19
N MET A 65 7.76 -7.37 -1.70
CA MET A 65 8.31 -8.70 -1.98
C MET A 65 8.27 -9.00 -3.48
N VAL A 66 7.13 -8.74 -4.12
CA VAL A 66 6.94 -8.88 -5.57
C VAL A 66 7.90 -7.95 -6.34
N SER A 67 8.00 -6.67 -5.97
CA SER A 67 8.91 -5.72 -6.64
C SER A 67 10.39 -6.13 -6.55
N LYS A 68 10.78 -6.78 -5.44
CA LYS A 68 12.12 -7.33 -5.27
C LYS A 68 12.36 -8.52 -6.21
N THR A 69 11.32 -9.29 -6.50
CA THR A 69 11.36 -10.38 -7.49
C THR A 69 11.39 -9.85 -8.93
N PHE A 70 10.66 -8.77 -9.21
CA PHE A 70 10.61 -8.12 -10.53
C PHE A 70 11.68 -7.02 -10.71
N GLN A 71 12.93 -7.29 -10.32
CA GLN A 71 14.07 -6.40 -10.57
C GLN A 71 14.45 -6.27 -12.06
N GLN A 72 13.78 -7.00 -12.96
CA GLN A 72 13.98 -6.83 -14.39
C GLN A 72 13.21 -5.59 -14.88
N PRO A 73 13.86 -4.67 -15.62
CA PRO A 73 13.16 -3.52 -16.19
C PRO A 73 12.11 -4.01 -17.19
N VAL A 74 10.84 -3.79 -16.84
CA VAL A 74 9.71 -4.03 -17.74
C VAL A 74 9.79 -2.99 -18.85
N ARG A 75 9.96 -3.45 -20.09
CA ARG A 75 10.05 -2.57 -21.26
C ARG A 75 8.64 -2.19 -21.70
N THR A 76 8.47 -1.02 -22.29
CA THR A 76 7.17 -0.53 -22.78
C THR A 76 6.48 -1.50 -23.75
N LYS A 77 7.27 -2.33 -24.47
CA LYS A 77 6.77 -3.39 -25.34
C LYS A 77 6.03 -4.50 -24.58
N ASP A 78 6.41 -4.77 -23.33
CA ASP A 78 5.83 -5.85 -22.51
C ASP A 78 4.40 -5.48 -22.05
N PHE A 79 4.03 -4.20 -22.11
CA PHE A 79 2.67 -3.72 -21.85
C PHE A 79 1.79 -3.74 -23.10
N ARG A 80 2.36 -3.75 -24.31
CA ARG A 80 1.57 -3.82 -25.56
C ARG A 80 0.90 -5.17 -25.73
N ASP A 81 1.49 -6.25 -25.25
CA ASP A 81 0.92 -7.59 -25.38
C ASP A 81 -0.28 -7.84 -24.45
N VAL A 82 -0.46 -7.01 -23.42
CA VAL A 82 -1.60 -7.11 -22.48
C VAL A 82 -2.86 -6.44 -23.07
N ASP A 83 -2.71 -5.34 -23.80
CA ASP A 83 -3.82 -4.56 -24.37
C ASP A 83 -4.57 -5.28 -25.51
N TRP A 84 -3.99 -6.30 -26.14
CA TRP A 84 -4.66 -7.05 -27.22
C TRP A 84 -5.58 -8.17 -26.71
N SER A 85 -5.47 -8.56 -25.44
CA SER A 85 -6.28 -9.61 -24.83
C SER A 85 -7.53 -9.10 -24.09
N VAL A 86 -7.67 -7.78 -23.97
CA VAL A 86 -8.90 -7.16 -23.44
C VAL A 86 -9.81 -6.84 -24.61
N SER A 87 -10.53 -7.85 -25.10
CA SER A 87 -11.68 -7.61 -25.97
C SER A 87 -12.75 -6.90 -25.15
N TYR A 88 -12.99 -5.63 -25.44
CA TYR A 88 -14.28 -5.00 -25.12
C TYR A 88 -15.32 -5.62 -26.07
N GLU A 89 -15.78 -6.82 -25.75
CA GLU A 89 -16.98 -7.36 -26.38
C GLU A 89 -18.17 -6.51 -25.91
N ASN A 90 -18.70 -5.71 -26.83
CA ASN A 90 -20.09 -5.27 -26.86
C ASN A 90 -20.87 -6.23 -27.76
#